data_AF-A0A962BR82-F1
#
_entry.id   AF-A0A962BR82-F1
#
_cell.length_a   1.000
_cell.length_b   1.000
_cell.length_c   1.000
_cell.angle_alpha   90.00
_cell.angle_beta   90.00
_cell.angle_gamma   90.00
#
_symmetry.space_group_name_H-M   'P 1'
#
loop_
_entity.id
_entity.type
_entity.pdbx_description
1 polymer ?
#
loop_
_entity_poly.entity_id
_entity_poly.type
_entity_poly.pdbx_seq_one_letter_code
_entity_poly.pdbx_strand_id
1 'polypeptide(L)'
;MMDILKIFRLRWHRRAGLAAALFLIILAVTGFLLNHARSFGLHTVYLDQDWILAFYNMDLPKDMPPEMAEQYRGSGITLEKILLDIHTGAIIGLPGRIVSDLAALAILFLSASGLYNWWRRRPPKRKA
;
A
#
# COMPACT_ATOMS: atom_id res chain seq x y z
N MET A 1 -26.01 3.70 28.97
CA MET A 1 -25.15 4.52 28.09
C MET A 1 -23.75 3.92 27.86
N MET A 2 -23.06 3.41 28.90
CA MET A 2 -21.69 2.85 28.78
C MET A 2 -21.53 1.56 27.95
N ASP A 3 -22.57 0.75 27.75
CA ASP A 3 -22.44 -0.54 27.04
C ASP A 3 -22.62 -0.43 25.52
N ILE A 4 -23.35 0.59 25.04
CA ILE A 4 -23.48 0.89 23.60
C ILE A 4 -22.12 1.32 23.03
N LEU A 5 -21.36 2.15 23.76
CA LEU A 5 -20.01 2.55 23.40
C LEU A 5 -19.03 1.36 23.31
N LYS A 6 -19.15 0.36 24.19
CA LYS A 6 -18.29 -0.84 24.15
C LYS A 6 -18.60 -1.72 22.93
N ILE A 7 -19.88 -1.94 22.63
CA ILE A 7 -20.32 -2.74 21.46
C ILE A 7 -19.93 -2.03 20.16
N PHE A 8 -20.12 -0.71 20.10
CA PHE A 8 -19.72 0.11 18.97
C PHE A 8 -18.21 0.05 18.75
N ARG A 9 -17.40 0.26 19.80
CA ARG A 9 -15.94 0.17 19.75
C ARG A 9 -15.44 -1.20 19.28
N LEU A 10 -16.05 -2.30 19.73
CA LEU A 10 -15.66 -3.66 19.32
C LEU A 10 -16.02 -3.98 17.87
N ARG A 11 -17.18 -3.54 17.38
CA ARG A 11 -17.60 -3.74 15.99
C ARG A 11 -16.75 -2.94 15.01
N TRP A 12 -16.46 -1.67 15.33
CA TRP A 12 -15.59 -0.83 14.53
C TRP A 12 -14.16 -1.33 14.51
N HIS A 13 -13.63 -1.78 15.65
CA HIS A 13 -12.29 -2.37 15.71
C HIS A 13 -12.15 -3.60 14.80
N ARG A 14 -13.16 -4.48 14.75
CA ARG A 14 -13.14 -5.65 13.85
C ARG A 14 -13.23 -5.28 12.37
N ARG A 15 -14.11 -4.35 12.01
CA ARG A 15 -14.26 -3.91 10.60
C ARG A 15 -13.03 -3.14 10.12
N ALA A 16 -12.52 -2.22 10.94
CA ALA A 16 -11.28 -1.50 10.68
C ALA A 16 -10.08 -2.45 10.61
N GLY A 17 -10.04 -3.46 11.49
CA GLY A 17 -9.03 -4.52 11.46
C GLY A 17 -9.04 -5.34 10.16
N LEU A 18 -10.22 -5.70 9.63
CA LEU A 18 -10.33 -6.39 8.35
C LEU A 18 -9.84 -5.54 7.17
N ALA A 19 -10.24 -4.25 7.14
CA ALA A 19 -9.75 -3.33 6.11
C ALA A 19 -8.22 -3.14 6.18
N ALA A 20 -7.69 -2.98 7.39
CA ALA A 20 -6.26 -2.89 7.64
C ALA A 20 -5.50 -4.16 7.22
N ALA A 21 -6.08 -5.35 7.45
CA ALA A 21 -5.48 -6.62 7.04
C ALA A 21 -5.37 -6.73 5.51
N LEU A 22 -6.41 -6.34 4.76
CA LEU A 22 -6.36 -6.31 3.30
C LEU A 22 -5.26 -5.36 2.79
N PHE A 23 -5.16 -4.18 3.39
CA PHE A 23 -4.10 -3.22 3.06
C PHE A 23 -2.69 -3.78 3.34
N LEU A 24 -2.50 -4.43 4.50
CA LEU A 24 -1.24 -5.10 4.83
C LEU A 24 -0.90 -6.24 3.88
N ILE A 25 -1.88 -7.01 3.40
CA ILE A 25 -1.64 -8.06 2.41
C ILE A 25 -1.09 -7.46 1.12
N ILE A 26 -1.68 -6.35 0.63
CA ILE A 26 -1.19 -5.66 -0.57
C ILE A 26 0.25 -5.16 -0.35
N LEU A 27 0.54 -4.53 0.79
CA LEU A 27 1.89 -4.09 1.12
C LEU A 27 2.88 -5.24 1.24
N ALA A 28 2.47 -6.37 1.83
CA ALA A 28 3.32 -7.54 1.99
C ALA A 28 3.64 -8.22 0.65
N VAL A 29 2.62 -8.38 -0.22
CA VAL A 29 2.81 -8.96 -1.55
C VAL A 29 3.71 -8.08 -2.40
N THR A 30 3.41 -6.77 -2.47
CA THR A 30 4.23 -5.82 -3.23
C THR A 30 5.64 -5.71 -2.67
N GLY A 31 5.80 -5.66 -1.34
CA GLY A 31 7.11 -5.63 -0.68
C GLY A 31 7.91 -6.90 -0.91
N PHE A 32 7.28 -8.08 -0.89
CA PHE A 32 7.93 -9.34 -1.23
C PHE A 32 8.42 -9.34 -2.67
N LEU A 33 7.58 -8.89 -3.62
CA LEU A 33 7.94 -8.78 -5.03
C LEU A 33 9.08 -7.77 -5.24
N LEU A 34 9.07 -6.63 -4.54
CA LEU A 34 10.13 -5.63 -4.58
C LEU A 34 11.44 -6.18 -4.02
N ASN A 35 11.40 -6.89 -2.89
CA ASN A 35 12.58 -7.49 -2.28
C ASN A 35 13.22 -8.56 -3.18
N HIS A 36 12.41 -9.22 -4.01
CA HIS A 36 12.84 -10.21 -4.99
C HIS A 36 12.84 -9.67 -6.43
N ALA A 37 12.77 -8.35 -6.63
CA ALA A 37 12.61 -7.75 -7.95
C ALA A 37 13.79 -8.08 -8.88
N ARG A 38 15.00 -8.19 -8.32
CA ARG A 38 16.17 -8.64 -9.08
C ARG A 38 16.10 -10.11 -9.44
N SER A 39 15.71 -10.97 -8.50
CA SER A 39 15.57 -12.41 -8.72
C SER A 39 14.52 -12.75 -9.77
N PHE A 40 13.45 -11.95 -9.86
CA PHE A 40 12.38 -12.10 -10.86
C PHE A 40 12.58 -11.25 -12.13
N GLY A 41 13.66 -10.48 -12.23
CA GLY A 41 13.92 -9.62 -13.40
C GLY A 41 12.91 -8.48 -13.57
N LEU A 42 12.21 -8.04 -12.52
CA LEU A 42 11.18 -7.00 -12.64
C LEU A 42 11.76 -5.62 -13.01
N HIS A 43 13.04 -5.40 -12.73
CA HIS A 43 13.80 -4.21 -13.15
C HIS A 43 14.08 -4.17 -14.66
N THR A 44 14.05 -5.32 -15.35
CA THR A 44 14.31 -5.41 -16.80
C THR A 44 13.02 -5.44 -17.62
N VAL A 45 11.86 -5.53 -16.98
CA VAL A 45 10.56 -5.47 -17.65
C VAL A 45 10.15 -4.00 -17.77
N TYR A 46 10.32 -3.44 -18.97
CA TYR A 46 9.90 -2.10 -19.32
C TYR A 46 8.49 -2.14 -19.92
N LEU A 47 7.61 -1.29 -19.41
CA LEU A 47 6.27 -1.07 -19.95
C LEU A 47 6.26 0.29 -20.64
N ASP A 48 6.07 0.27 -21.95
CA ASP A 48 6.09 1.40 -22.88
C ASP A 48 4.69 1.77 -23.39
N GLN A 49 3.65 1.12 -22.84
CA GLN A 49 2.27 1.32 -23.28
C GLN A 49 1.86 2.77 -23.07
N ASP A 50 1.35 3.41 -24.13
CA ASP A 50 1.02 4.84 -24.16
C ASP A 50 0.15 5.29 -22.97
N TRP A 51 -0.86 4.48 -22.61
CA TRP A 51 -1.76 4.80 -21.50
C TRP A 51 -1.08 4.76 -20.12
N ILE A 52 -0.06 3.91 -19.95
CA ILE A 52 0.73 3.84 -18.71
C ILE A 52 1.62 5.08 -18.65
N LEU A 53 2.34 5.39 -19.72
CA LEU A 53 3.21 6.56 -19.77
C LEU A 53 2.42 7.85 -19.54
N ALA A 54 1.25 7.99 -20.16
CA ALA A 54 0.34 9.11 -19.92
C ALA A 54 -0.11 9.21 -18.46
N PHE A 55 -0.43 8.08 -17.82
CA PHE A 55 -0.76 8.05 -16.39
C PHE A 55 0.40 8.54 -15.51
N TYR A 56 1.63 8.23 -15.91
CA TYR A 56 2.86 8.68 -15.24
C TYR A 56 3.33 10.07 -15.70
N ASN A 57 2.59 10.76 -16.58
CA ASN A 57 3.01 12.00 -17.23
C ASN A 57 4.40 11.88 -17.92
N MET A 58 4.73 10.70 -18.45
CA MET A 58 5.96 10.41 -19.19
C MET A 58 5.74 10.40 -20.70
N ASP A 59 4.77 11.16 -21.20
CA ASP A 59 4.52 11.29 -22.62
C ASP A 59 5.77 11.78 -23.35
N LEU A 60 6.12 11.08 -24.44
CA LEU A 60 7.16 11.52 -25.35
C LEU A 60 6.86 12.95 -25.86
N PRO A 61 7.83 13.88 -25.76
CA PRO A 61 7.68 15.21 -26.36
C PRO A 61 7.29 15.08 -27.84
N LYS A 62 6.18 15.73 -28.23
CA LYS A 62 5.57 15.57 -29.56
C LYS A 62 6.43 16.13 -30.70
N ASP A 63 7.42 16.93 -30.36
CA ASP A 63 8.42 17.60 -31.20
C ASP A 63 9.77 16.87 -31.20
N MET A 64 9.86 15.69 -30.56
CA MET A 64 11.09 14.90 -30.54
C MET A 64 11.43 14.37 -31.95
N PRO A 65 12.69 14.54 -32.41
CA PRO A 65 13.14 13.95 -33.67
C PRO A 65 12.89 12.44 -33.71
N PRO A 66 12.52 11.86 -34.87
CA PRO A 66 12.18 10.43 -34.97
C PRO A 66 13.27 9.50 -34.43
N GLU A 67 14.54 9.86 -34.59
CA GLU A 67 15.70 9.11 -34.08
C GLU A 67 15.75 9.06 -32.54
N MET A 68 15.41 10.16 -31.87
CA MET A 68 15.38 10.21 -30.41
C MET A 68 14.13 9.56 -29.82
N ALA A 69 13.01 9.58 -30.55
CA ALA A 69 11.76 8.96 -30.13
C ALA A 69 11.89 7.43 -30.03
N GLU A 70 12.66 6.78 -30.91
CA GLU A 70 12.94 5.35 -30.79
C GLU A 70 13.77 5.01 -29.55
N GLN A 71 14.77 5.84 -29.21
CA GLN A 71 15.58 5.65 -28.01
C GLN A 71 14.75 5.81 -26.72
N TYR A 72 13.81 6.75 -26.67
CA TYR A 72 12.92 6.94 -25.53
C TYR A 72 11.82 5.87 -25.42
N ARG A 73 11.37 5.29 -26.53
CA ARG A 73 10.43 4.14 -26.49
C ARG A 73 11.03 2.92 -25.80
N GLY A 74 12.36 2.76 -25.86
CA GLY A 74 13.08 1.73 -25.10
C GLY A 74 13.27 2.01 -23.61
N SER A 75 12.93 3.22 -23.12
CA SER A 75 13.17 3.65 -21.74
C SER A 75 11.90 3.76 -20.89
N GLY A 76 10.88 2.94 -21.19
CA GLY A 76 9.57 2.96 -20.49
C GLY A 76 9.65 2.81 -18.96
N ILE A 77 8.49 2.74 -18.30
CA ILE A 77 8.50 2.55 -16.84
C ILE A 77 8.80 1.09 -16.49
N THR A 78 9.66 0.85 -15.50
CA THR A 78 9.92 -0.52 -15.05
C THR A 78 8.77 -1.06 -14.22
N LEU A 79 8.51 -2.37 -14.31
CA LEU A 79 7.52 -3.03 -13.46
C LEU A 79 7.88 -2.89 -11.97
N GLU A 80 9.18 -2.92 -11.64
CA GLU A 80 9.68 -2.60 -10.29
C GLU A 80 9.21 -1.22 -9.82
N LYS A 81 9.31 -0.18 -10.66
CA LYS A 81 8.88 1.18 -10.33
C LYS A 81 7.37 1.25 -10.08
N ILE A 82 6.57 0.60 -10.92
CA ILE A 82 5.11 0.54 -10.70
C ILE A 82 4.79 -0.15 -9.37
N LEU A 83 5.41 -1.30 -9.08
CA LEU A 83 5.23 -2.01 -7.81
C LEU A 83 5.66 -1.15 -6.61
N LEU A 84 6.73 -0.38 -6.73
CA LEU A 84 7.20 0.55 -5.71
C LEU A 84 6.19 1.67 -5.47
N ASP A 85 5.59 2.20 -6.53
CA ASP A 85 4.60 3.25 -6.42
C ASP A 85 3.27 2.74 -5.86
N ILE A 86 2.92 1.47 -6.11
CA ILE A 86 1.79 0.80 -5.42
C ILE A 86 2.11 0.61 -3.93
N HIS A 87 3.31 0.13 -3.60
CA HIS A 87 3.73 -0.13 -2.22
C HIS A 87 3.78 1.14 -1.37
N THR A 88 4.27 2.24 -1.94
CA THR A 88 4.36 3.54 -1.25
C THR A 88 3.07 4.35 -1.30
N GLY A 89 2.08 3.91 -2.10
CA GLY A 89 0.89 4.69 -2.41
C GLY A 89 1.15 5.88 -3.36
N ALA A 90 2.36 6.01 -3.91
CA ALA A 90 2.74 7.08 -4.82
C ALA A 90 2.10 6.97 -6.22
N ILE A 91 1.46 5.85 -6.56
CA ILE A 91 0.85 5.60 -7.87
C ILE A 91 -0.14 6.69 -8.30
N ILE A 92 -0.89 7.29 -7.37
CA ILE A 92 -1.81 8.42 -7.63
C ILE A 92 -1.27 9.75 -7.07
N GLY A 93 0.02 9.83 -6.75
CA GLY A 93 0.67 11.00 -6.18
C GLY A 93 0.38 11.22 -4.70
N LEU A 94 0.20 12.48 -4.31
CA LEU A 94 0.04 12.89 -2.91
C LEU A 94 -1.16 12.24 -2.19
N PRO A 95 -2.37 12.15 -2.79
CA PRO A 95 -3.51 11.53 -2.12
C PRO A 95 -3.26 10.09 -1.70
N GLY A 96 -2.60 9.29 -2.55
CA GLY A 96 -2.31 7.89 -2.26
C GLY A 96 -1.26 7.72 -1.16
N ARG A 97 -0.25 8.60 -1.11
CA ARG A 97 0.73 8.63 -0.01
C ARG A 97 0.05 8.96 1.32
N ILE A 98 -0.82 9.97 1.35
CA ILE A 98 -1.59 10.33 2.55
C ILE A 98 -2.46 9.15 3.01
N VAL A 99 -3.14 8.47 2.09
CA VAL A 99 -3.94 7.27 2.42
C VAL A 99 -3.05 6.18 3.04
N SER A 100 -1.87 5.95 2.48
CA SER A 100 -0.90 4.97 3.00
C SER A 100 -0.43 5.33 4.42
N ASP A 101 -0.07 6.60 4.66
CA ASP A 101 0.37 7.09 5.96
C ASP A 101 -0.75 6.97 7.01
N LEU A 102 -1.98 7.34 6.65
CA LEU A 102 -3.15 7.21 7.52
C LEU A 102 -3.47 5.73 7.82
N ALA A 103 -3.31 4.84 6.84
CA ALA A 103 -3.47 3.42 7.04
C ALA A 103 -2.42 2.88 8.02
N ALA A 104 -1.17 3.31 7.91
CA ALA A 104 -0.10 2.95 8.84
C ALA A 104 -0.41 3.41 10.28
N LEU A 105 -0.87 4.66 10.46
CA LEU A 105 -1.30 5.18 11.76
C LEU A 105 -2.51 4.42 12.31
N ALA A 106 -3.48 4.08 11.46
CA ALA A 106 -4.64 3.30 11.84
C ALA A 106 -4.26 1.88 12.30
N ILE A 107 -3.35 1.21 11.57
CA ILE A 107 -2.80 -0.10 11.94
C ILE A 107 -2.08 -0.03 13.29
N LEU A 108 -1.25 1.01 13.51
CA LEU A 108 -0.56 1.21 14.77
C LEU A 108 -1.55 1.39 15.93
N PHE A 109 -2.57 2.22 15.75
CA PHE A 109 -3.63 2.44 16.74
C PHE A 109 -4.46 1.17 17.01
N LEU A 110 -4.81 0.41 15.97
CA LEU A 110 -5.51 -0.87 16.09
C LEU A 110 -4.65 -1.89 16.86
N SER A 111 -3.35 -1.95 16.57
CA SER A 111 -2.41 -2.82 17.28
C SER A 111 -2.29 -2.45 18.76
N ALA A 112 -2.09 -1.16 19.07
CA ALA A 112 -2.00 -0.66 20.44
C ALA A 112 -3.30 -0.88 21.23
N SER A 113 -4.47 -0.61 20.60
CA SER A 113 -5.77 -0.81 21.24
C SER A 113 -6.10 -2.30 21.47
N GLY A 114 -5.66 -3.19 20.57
CA GLY A 114 -5.74 -4.63 20.74
C GLY A 114 -4.89 -5.10 21.93
N LEU A 115 -3.62 -4.68 21.98
CA LEU A 115 -2.69 -5.01 23.06
C LEU A 115 -3.17 -4.50 24.43
N TYR A 116 -3.66 -3.26 24.46
CA TYR A 116 -4.24 -2.65 25.67
C TYR A 116 -5.44 -3.45 26.19
N ASN A 117 -6.35 -3.85 25.28
CA ASN A 117 -7.49 -4.68 25.66
C ASN A 117 -7.05 -6.06 26.17
N TRP A 118 -5.98 -6.64 25.62
CA TRP A 118 -5.40 -7.89 26.11
C TRP A 118 -4.83 -7.72 27.52
N TRP A 119 -4.02 -6.69 27.77
CA TRP A 119 -3.42 -6.42 29.08
C TRP A 119 -4.46 -6.18 30.18
N ARG A 120 -5.60 -5.55 29.84
CA ARG A 120 -6.69 -5.30 30.81
C ARG A 120 -7.57 -6.51 31.10
N ARG A 121 -7.44 -7.62 30.38
CA ARG A 121 -8.14 -8.87 30.71
C ARG A 121 -7.48 -9.50 31.95
N ARG A 122 -7.98 -9.16 33.15
CA ARG A 122 -7.67 -9.93 34.36
C ARG A 122 -8.40 -11.28 34.28
N PRO A 123 -7.74 -12.42 34.54
CA PRO A 123 -8.44 -13.69 34.66
C PRO A 123 -9.49 -13.58 35.78
N PRO A 124 -10.71 -14.11 35.60
CA PRO A 124 -11.70 -14.11 36.67
C PRO A 124 -11.11 -14.86 37.87
N LYS A 125 -11.12 -14.24 39.06
CA LYS A 125 -10.83 -14.96 40.30
C LYS A 125 -11.85 -16.09 40.41
N ARG A 126 -11.42 -17.33 40.21
CA ARG A 126 -12.20 -18.52 40.62
C ARG A 126 -12.53 -18.30 42.09
N LYS A 127 -13.82 -18.15 42.41
CA LYS A 127 -14.28 -18.27 43.80
C LYS A 127 -14.05 -19.73 44.17
N ALA A 128 -13.09 -19.95 45.08
CA ALA A 128 -12.93 -21.20 45.80
C ALA A 128 -13.97 -21.26 46.91
#